data_AF-A0A2N3VF51-F1
#
_entry.id   AF-A0A2N3VF51-F1
#
_cell.length_a   1.000
_cell.length_b   1.000
_cell.length_c   1.000
_cell.angle_alpha   90.00
_cell.angle_beta   90.00
_cell.angle_gamma   90.00
#
_symmetry.space_group_name_H-M   'P 1'
#
loop_
_entity.id
_entity.type
_entity.pdbx_description
1 polymer ?
#
loop_
_entity_poly.entity_id
_entity_poly.type
_entity_poly.pdbx_seq_one_letter_code
_entity_poly.pdbx_strand_id
1 'polypeptide(L)'
;MRCCREKGVRVSTGEDAPGTNFAIVPDEVTDAGAYVEQVASSLISGLNSLDREVSSVLGNWKGSAADAFGEGWTVAKEGAATVLDALEAMGGLLGVASKTIAGRDISNATTFNSLDLPDLNM
;
A
#
# COMPACT_ATOMS: atom_id res chain seq x y z
N MET A 1 -26.62 40.24 6.88
CA MET A 1 -27.10 39.04 6.18
C MET A 1 -26.17 38.71 5.01
N ARG A 2 -25.23 37.77 5.20
CA ARG A 2 -24.45 37.15 4.11
C ARG A 2 -24.96 35.72 3.97
N CYS A 3 -25.43 35.39 2.78
CA CYS A 3 -26.08 34.13 2.45
C CYS A 3 -25.08 32.97 2.50
N CYS A 4 -25.51 31.86 3.09
CA CYS A 4 -24.78 30.60 3.22
C CYS A 4 -24.24 30.12 1.87
N ARG A 5 -22.92 29.89 1.77
CA ARG A 5 -22.32 29.14 0.66
C ARG A 5 -22.21 27.68 1.07
N GLU A 6 -23.30 26.96 0.86
CA GLU A 6 -23.36 25.50 0.89
C GLU A 6 -22.61 24.98 -0.34
N LYS A 7 -21.45 24.35 -0.14
CA LYS A 7 -20.77 23.63 -1.23
C LYS A 7 -21.50 22.30 -1.45
N GLY A 8 -22.64 22.38 -2.14
CA GLY A 8 -23.31 21.21 -2.70
C GLY A 8 -22.35 20.50 -3.66
N VAL A 9 -22.01 19.25 -3.35
CA VAL A 9 -21.38 18.34 -4.30
C VAL A 9 -22.36 18.21 -5.47
N ARG A 10 -21.97 18.68 -6.66
CA ARG A 10 -22.75 18.41 -7.86
C ARG A 10 -22.41 16.98 -8.29
N VAL A 11 -23.28 16.04 -7.96
CA VAL A 11 -23.37 14.80 -8.75
C VAL A 11 -23.98 15.21 -10.09
N SER A 12 -23.12 15.46 -11.07
CA SER A 12 -23.52 15.53 -12.46
C SER A 12 -23.77 14.10 -12.93
N THR A 13 -25.02 13.68 -12.92
CA THR A 13 -25.46 12.53 -13.73
C THR A 13 -25.37 12.97 -15.19
N GLY A 14 -24.33 12.54 -15.88
CA GLY A 14 -24.10 12.77 -17.30
C GLY A 14 -23.91 11.43 -18.00
N GLU A 15 -24.65 11.27 -19.10
CA GLU A 15 -24.67 10.18 -20.08
C GLU A 15 -23.35 9.42 -20.29
N ASP A 16 -23.52 8.13 -20.64
CA ASP A 16 -22.51 7.18 -21.17
C ASP A 16 -21.28 7.86 -21.81
N ALA A 17 -20.26 8.13 -20.98
CA ALA A 17 -18.92 8.45 -21.47
C ALA A 17 -18.25 7.13 -21.88
N PRO A 18 -17.63 7.02 -23.08
CA PRO A 18 -16.85 5.85 -23.42
C PRO A 18 -15.81 5.63 -22.32
N GLY A 19 -15.90 4.45 -21.69
CA GLY A 19 -15.30 4.17 -20.38
C GLY A 19 -13.90 4.72 -20.28
N THR A 20 -13.65 5.54 -19.25
CA THR A 20 -12.31 5.92 -18.85
C THR A 20 -11.52 4.63 -18.73
N ASN A 21 -10.64 4.37 -19.69
CA ASN A 21 -9.86 3.15 -19.73
C ASN A 21 -8.98 3.14 -18.47
N PHE A 22 -9.40 2.39 -17.45
CA PHE A 22 -8.61 2.17 -16.26
C PHE A 22 -7.48 1.22 -16.65
N ALA A 23 -6.42 1.80 -17.21
CA ALA A 23 -5.20 1.09 -17.52
C ALA A 23 -4.34 1.05 -16.26
N ILE A 24 -4.19 -0.14 -15.68
CA ILE A 24 -3.20 -0.36 -14.63
C ILE A 24 -1.82 -0.31 -15.28
N VAL A 25 -0.94 0.57 -14.79
CA VAL A 25 0.45 0.63 -15.22
C VAL A 25 1.25 -0.41 -14.42
N PRO A 26 1.82 -1.45 -15.06
CA PRO A 26 2.50 -2.54 -14.34
C PRO A 26 3.66 -2.06 -13.45
N ASP A 27 4.38 -1.03 -13.91
CA ASP A 27 5.52 -0.45 -13.20
C ASP A 27 5.05 0.23 -11.89
N GLU A 28 3.95 0.98 -11.93
CA GLU A 28 3.40 1.66 -10.75
C GLU A 28 2.93 0.67 -9.67
N VAL A 29 2.38 -0.48 -10.05
CA VAL A 29 2.00 -1.55 -9.11
C VAL A 29 3.22 -2.17 -8.44
N THR A 30 4.30 -2.34 -9.21
CA THR A 30 5.57 -2.89 -8.72
C THR A 30 6.26 -1.90 -7.77
N ASP A 31 6.28 -0.62 -8.13
CA ASP A 31 6.81 0.46 -7.30
C ASP A 31 6.03 0.61 -5.99
N ALA A 32 4.70 0.54 -6.05
CA ALA A 32 3.86 0.55 -4.86
C ALA A 32 4.17 -0.63 -3.93
N GLY A 33 4.38 -1.83 -4.48
CA GLY A 33 4.78 -3.00 -3.71
C GLY A 33 6.13 -2.79 -3.01
N ALA A 34 7.13 -2.30 -3.75
CA ALA A 34 8.45 -1.99 -3.20
C ALA A 34 8.41 -0.89 -2.12
N TYR A 35 7.53 0.09 -2.27
CA TYR A 35 7.33 1.14 -1.27
C TYR A 35 6.73 0.59 0.02
N VAL A 36 5.71 -0.27 -0.07
CA VAL A 36 5.09 -0.92 1.11
C VAL A 36 6.12 -1.72 1.91
N GLU A 37 6.99 -2.48 1.23
CA GLU A 37 8.08 -3.23 1.87
C GLU A 37 9.08 -2.32 2.59
N GLN A 38 9.44 -1.18 1.97
CA GLN A 38 10.36 -0.21 2.60
C GLN A 38 9.75 0.43 3.85
N VAL A 39 8.46 0.74 3.83
CA VAL A 39 7.75 1.28 4.99
C VAL A 39 7.69 0.23 6.11
N ALA A 40 7.39 -1.04 5.79
CA ALA A 40 7.38 -2.14 6.75
C ALA A 40 8.76 -2.33 7.41
N SER A 41 9.84 -2.35 6.60
CA SER A 41 11.22 -2.48 7.08
C SER A 41 11.63 -1.32 8.00
N SER A 42 11.24 -0.10 7.63
CA SER A 42 11.50 1.11 8.43
C SER A 42 10.77 1.07 9.77
N LEU A 43 9.50 0.63 9.77
CA LEU A 43 8.71 0.47 10.99
C LEU A 43 9.33 -0.56 11.94
N ILE A 44 9.69 -1.75 11.44
CA ILE A 44 10.35 -2.81 12.23
C ILE A 44 11.64 -2.27 12.87
N SER A 45 12.47 -1.60 12.07
CA SER A 45 13.74 -1.05 12.53
C SER A 45 13.54 0.00 13.62
N GLY A 46 12.57 0.90 13.43
CA GLY A 46 12.20 1.93 14.40
C GLY A 46 11.68 1.34 15.71
N LEU A 47 10.76 0.37 15.66
CA LEU A 47 10.22 -0.31 16.83
C LEU A 47 11.31 -1.02 17.63
N ASN A 48 12.23 -1.70 16.95
CA ASN A 48 13.36 -2.37 17.61
C ASN A 48 14.31 -1.37 18.29
N SER A 49 14.50 -0.17 17.73
CA SER A 49 15.27 0.89 18.39
C SER A 49 14.56 1.38 19.65
N LEU A 50 13.29 1.73 19.51
CA LEU A 50 12.48 2.23 20.61
C LEU A 50 12.36 1.20 21.73
N ASP A 51 12.22 -0.09 21.43
CA ASP A 51 12.12 -1.13 22.46
C ASP A 51 13.37 -1.21 23.34
N ARG A 52 14.56 -1.04 22.73
CA ARG A 52 15.83 -0.96 23.47
C ARG A 52 15.91 0.30 24.34
N GLU A 53 15.53 1.44 23.79
CA GLU A 53 15.54 2.73 24.50
C GLU A 53 14.56 2.73 25.68
N VAL A 54 13.33 2.26 25.44
CA VAL A 54 12.29 2.13 26.48
C VAL A 54 12.73 1.15 27.56
N SER A 55 13.30 0.00 27.20
CA SER A 55 13.84 -0.96 28.17
C SER A 55 14.96 -0.35 29.02
N SER A 56 15.83 0.46 28.41
CA SER A 56 16.89 1.17 29.14
C SER A 56 16.34 2.19 30.13
N VAL A 57 15.35 2.99 29.71
CA VAL A 57 14.70 4.00 30.56
C VAL A 57 13.96 3.34 31.72
N LEU A 58 13.13 2.33 31.45
CA LEU A 58 12.37 1.60 32.46
C LEU A 58 13.25 0.75 33.39
N GLY A 59 14.49 0.47 33.00
CA GLY A 59 15.50 -0.12 33.89
C GLY A 59 15.82 0.77 35.09
N ASN A 60 15.92 2.09 34.86
CA ASN A 60 16.37 3.07 35.86
C ASN A 60 15.23 3.91 36.46
N TRP A 61 14.13 4.06 35.74
CA TRP A 61 12.94 4.79 36.19
C TRP A 61 11.90 3.82 36.76
N LYS A 62 11.44 4.10 37.99
CA LYS A 62 10.49 3.26 38.74
C LYS A 62 9.33 4.07 39.30
N GLY A 63 8.25 3.38 39.63
CA GLY A 63 7.02 3.93 40.20
C GLY A 63 5.85 3.84 39.23
N SER A 64 4.65 4.24 39.70
CA SER A 64 3.39 4.06 38.97
C SER A 64 3.39 4.68 37.56
N ALA A 65 4.09 5.80 37.37
CA ALA A 65 4.23 6.43 36.06
C ALA A 65 5.08 5.60 35.09
N ALA A 66 6.11 4.91 35.58
CA ALA A 66 6.93 4.01 34.78
C ALA A 66 6.13 2.76 34.38
N ASP A 67 5.32 2.22 35.30
CA ASP A 67 4.45 1.08 35.04
C ASP A 67 3.41 1.41 33.96
N ALA A 68 2.70 2.54 34.12
CA ALA A 68 1.73 3.02 33.12
C ALA A 68 2.37 3.28 31.74
N PHE A 69 3.60 3.80 31.71
CA PHE A 69 4.33 3.96 30.47
C PHE A 69 4.70 2.62 29.83
N GLY A 70 5.13 1.62 30.61
CA GLY A 70 5.45 0.27 30.12
C GLY A 70 4.22 -0.47 29.57
N GLU A 71 3.07 -0.32 30.22
CA GLU A 71 1.78 -0.81 29.71
C GLU A 71 1.43 -0.12 28.38
N GLY A 72 1.51 1.21 28.33
CA GLY A 72 1.27 1.98 27.11
C GLY A 72 2.21 1.61 25.97
N TRP A 73 3.49 1.33 26.27
CA TRP A 73 4.46 0.83 25.29
C TRP A 73 4.08 -0.53 24.74
N THR A 74 3.56 -1.43 25.59
CA THR A 74 3.08 -2.75 25.16
C THR A 74 1.92 -2.62 24.17
N VAL A 75 0.94 -1.78 24.49
CA VAL A 75 -0.20 -1.49 23.59
C VAL A 75 0.27 -0.86 22.27
N ALA A 76 1.27 0.04 22.32
CA ALA A 76 1.84 0.64 21.12
C ALA A 76 2.49 -0.43 20.21
N LYS A 77 3.21 -1.40 20.78
CA LYS A 77 3.80 -2.52 20.02
C LYS A 77 2.74 -3.41 19.37
N GLU A 78 1.64 -3.70 20.06
CA GLU A 78 0.51 -4.45 19.50
C GLU A 78 -0.14 -3.71 18.32
N GLY A 79 -0.35 -2.39 18.46
CA GLY A 79 -0.85 -1.56 17.36
C GLY A 79 0.10 -1.54 16.17
N ALA A 80 1.41 -1.48 16.43
CA ALA A 80 2.40 -1.50 15.37
C ALA A 80 2.49 -2.86 14.64
N ALA A 81 2.28 -3.97 15.36
CA ALA A 81 2.13 -5.30 14.75
C ALA A 81 0.92 -5.34 13.81
N THR A 82 -0.21 -4.75 14.22
CA THR A 82 -1.41 -4.65 13.37
C THR A 82 -1.14 -3.87 12.08
N VAL A 83 -0.35 -2.79 12.15
CA VAL A 83 0.05 -2.03 10.96
C VAL A 83 0.97 -2.86 10.06
N LEU A 84 1.90 -3.62 10.64
CA LEU A 84 2.80 -4.49 9.89
C LEU A 84 2.03 -5.59 9.14
N ASP A 85 1.05 -6.23 9.79
CA ASP A 85 0.18 -7.23 9.16
C ASP A 85 -0.59 -6.63 7.97
N ALA A 86 -1.07 -5.39 8.11
CA ALA A 86 -1.76 -4.69 7.04
C ALA A 86 -0.82 -4.36 5.86
N LEU A 87 0.43 -3.98 6.14
CA LEU A 87 1.45 -3.73 5.13
C LEU A 87 1.81 -5.03 4.39
N GLU A 88 1.97 -6.15 5.10
CA GLU A 88 2.20 -7.46 4.48
C GLU A 88 1.04 -7.87 3.57
N ALA A 89 -0.21 -7.68 4.03
CA ALA A 89 -1.39 -7.94 3.21
C ALA A 89 -1.41 -7.10 1.93
N MET A 90 -1.07 -5.81 2.03
CA MET A 90 -0.94 -4.91 0.87
C MET A 90 0.16 -5.38 -0.10
N GLY A 91 1.35 -5.73 0.42
CA GLY A 91 2.45 -6.26 -0.37
C GLY A 91 2.07 -7.54 -1.12
N GLY A 92 1.37 -8.46 -0.44
CA GLY A 92 0.85 -9.69 -1.04
C GLY A 92 -0.14 -9.43 -2.19
N LEU A 93 -1.09 -8.53 -2.01
CA LEU A 93 -2.07 -8.16 -3.05
C LEU A 93 -1.40 -7.52 -4.26
N LEU A 94 -0.46 -6.59 -4.03
CA LEU A 94 0.29 -5.91 -5.10
C LEU A 94 1.17 -6.90 -5.87
N GLY A 95 1.81 -7.85 -5.18
CA GLY A 95 2.59 -8.92 -5.81
C GLY A 95 1.73 -9.85 -6.69
N VAL A 96 0.52 -10.20 -6.25
CA VAL A 96 -0.44 -10.99 -7.06
C VAL A 96 -0.91 -10.20 -8.28
N ALA A 97 -1.22 -8.91 -8.11
CA ALA A 97 -1.64 -8.05 -9.20
C ALA A 97 -0.56 -7.93 -10.28
N SER A 98 0.69 -7.66 -9.89
CA SER A 98 1.84 -7.56 -10.81
C SER A 98 2.03 -8.86 -11.62
N LYS A 99 2.00 -10.03 -10.97
CA LYS A 99 2.08 -11.34 -11.65
C LYS A 99 0.94 -11.58 -12.62
N THR A 100 -0.29 -11.19 -12.25
CA THR A 100 -1.47 -11.34 -13.10
C THR A 100 -1.37 -10.49 -14.36
N ILE A 101 -0.88 -9.25 -14.23
CA ILE A 101 -0.69 -8.33 -15.35
C ILE A 101 0.37 -8.87 -16.30
N ALA A 102 1.53 -9.28 -15.78
CA ALA A 102 2.60 -9.87 -16.60
C ALA A 102 2.12 -11.13 -17.37
N GLY A 103 1.32 -11.99 -16.73
CA GLY A 103 0.76 -13.18 -17.38
C GLY A 103 -0.22 -12.85 -18.50
N ARG A 104 -1.04 -11.80 -18.34
CA ARG A 104 -1.94 -11.31 -19.41
C ARG A 104 -1.16 -10.71 -20.57
N ASP A 105 -0.13 -9.93 -20.28
CA ASP A 105 0.71 -9.32 -21.31
C ASP A 105 1.40 -10.38 -22.18
N ILE A 106 2.01 -11.39 -21.56
CA ILE A 106 2.60 -12.54 -22.27
C ILE A 106 1.54 -13.29 -23.10
N SER A 107 0.36 -13.56 -22.53
CA SER A 107 -0.71 -14.27 -23.24
C SER A 107 -1.21 -13.47 -24.45
N ASN A 108 -1.37 -12.15 -24.31
CA ASN A 108 -1.75 -11.27 -25.40
C ASN A 108 -0.65 -11.25 -26.47
N ALA A 109 0.61 -11.07 -26.09
CA ALA A 109 1.74 -11.08 -27.01
C ALA A 109 1.83 -12.39 -27.80
N THR A 110 1.64 -13.55 -27.17
CA THR A 110 1.60 -14.85 -27.88
C THR A 110 0.42 -14.95 -28.85
N THR A 111 -0.75 -14.43 -28.48
CA THR A 111 -1.93 -14.41 -29.35
C THR A 111 -1.72 -13.53 -30.58
N PHE A 112 -1.12 -12.33 -30.41
CA PHE A 112 -0.83 -11.43 -31.51
C PHE A 112 0.32 -11.92 -32.41
N ASN A 113 1.36 -12.55 -31.84
CA ASN A 113 2.39 -13.22 -32.64
C ASN A 113 1.85 -14.41 -33.44
N SER A 114 0.77 -15.04 -32.96
CA SER A 114 0.09 -16.14 -33.66
C SER A 114 -0.87 -15.66 -34.77
N LEU A 115 -1.18 -14.37 -34.83
CA LEU A 115 -1.84 -13.79 -36.00
C LEU A 115 -0.77 -13.65 -37.07
N ASP A 116 -0.68 -14.67 -37.91
CA ASP A 116 0.17 -14.76 -39.09
C ASP A 116 0.03 -13.48 -39.92
N LEU A 117 0.97 -12.54 -39.76
CA LEU A 117 1.05 -11.39 -40.64
C LEU A 117 1.51 -11.95 -41.99
N PRO A 118 0.70 -11.88 -43.06
CA PRO A 118 1.16 -12.33 -44.36
C PRO A 118 2.45 -11.59 -44.70
N ASP A 119 3.48 -12.33 -45.07
CA ASP A 119 4.74 -11.78 -45.56
C ASP A 119 4.41 -10.77 -46.67
N LEU A 120 4.48 -9.48 -46.34
CA LEU A 120 4.41 -8.42 -47.33
C LEU A 120 5.76 -8.43 -48.05
N ASN A 121 5.86 -9.34 -49.03
CA ASN A 121 6.96 -9.42 -49.97
C ASN A 121 7.00 -8.10 -50.78
N MET A 122 7.75 -7.12 -50.26
CA MET A 122 8.24 -5.94 -51.00
C MET A 122 9.60 -6.24 -51.60
#